data_AF-K2D4C7-F1
#
_entry.id   AF-K2D4C7-F1
#
_cell.length_a   1.000
_cell.length_b   1.000
_cell.length_c   1.000
_cell.angle_alpha   90.00
_cell.angle_beta   90.00
_cell.angle_gamma   90.00
#
_symmetry.space_group_name_H-M   'P 1'
#
loop_
_entity.id
_entity.type
_entity.pdbx_description
1 polymer ?
#
loop_
_entity_poly.entity_id
_entity_poly.type
_entity_poly.pdbx_seq_one_letter_code
_entity_poly.pdbx_strand_id
1 'polypeptide(L)' 'MSTRPLTSTTTACTVLSMTTTTPQRVTLFVNPSLVKHARAQAIVEDITLTSLVEKALTKYLPKETIIKKSQTAAGY' A
#
# COMPACT_ATOMS: atom_id res chain seq x y z
N MET A 1 40.92 -32.87 -0.07
CA MET A 1 39.75 -32.57 0.81
C MET A 1 39.91 -31.15 1.31
N SER A 2 39.10 -30.20 0.83
CA SER A 2 39.17 -28.79 1.21
C SER A 2 37.80 -28.36 1.71
N THR A 3 37.67 -28.17 3.01
CA THR A 3 36.43 -27.74 3.69
C THR A 3 36.38 -26.22 3.69
N ARG A 4 35.46 -25.64 2.92
CA ARG A 4 35.17 -24.20 2.98
C ARG A 4 34.28 -23.91 4.20
N PRO A 5 34.63 -22.94 5.06
CA PRO A 5 33.77 -22.54 6.17
C PRO A 5 32.56 -21.75 5.64
N LEU A 6 31.36 -22.11 6.12
CA LEU A 6 30.11 -21.39 5.88
C LEU A 6 30.10 -20.10 6.71
N THR A 7 30.14 -18.95 6.04
CA THR A 7 30.01 -17.64 6.69
C THR A 7 28.53 -17.37 6.96
N SER A 8 28.08 -17.54 8.20
CA SER A 8 26.72 -17.20 8.62
C SER A 8 26.60 -15.69 8.86
N THR A 9 26.20 -14.95 7.82
CA THR A 9 25.87 -13.53 7.96
C THR A 9 24.50 -13.40 8.64
N THR A 10 24.49 -12.95 9.89
CA THR A 10 23.26 -12.57 10.60
C THR A 10 22.91 -11.15 10.19
N THR A 11 22.02 -11.01 9.21
CA THR A 11 21.40 -9.72 8.93
C THR A 11 20.35 -9.48 10.00
N ALA A 12 20.63 -8.57 10.94
CA ALA A 12 19.62 -8.11 11.88
C ALA A 12 18.48 -7.43 11.09
N CYS A 13 17.35 -8.11 10.96
CA CYS A 13 16.14 -7.52 10.39
C CYS A 13 15.58 -6.48 11.36
N THR A 14 15.93 -5.21 11.17
CA THR A 14 15.17 -4.13 11.77
C THR A 14 13.84 -4.04 11.03
N VAL A 15 12.73 -4.29 11.73
CA VAL A 15 11.40 -4.00 11.20
C VAL A 15 11.32 -2.49 11.00
N LEU A 16 11.39 -2.03 9.75
CA LEU A 16 11.18 -0.62 9.41
C LEU A 16 9.71 -0.29 9.69
N SER A 17 9.48 0.52 10.71
CA SER A 17 8.19 1.13 11.00
C SER A 17 7.73 1.93 9.79
N MET A 18 6.62 1.56 9.15
CA MET A 18 5.96 2.36 8.11
C MET A 18 5.34 3.61 8.75
N THR A 19 6.16 4.62 9.00
CA THR A 19 5.73 5.96 9.45
C THR A 19 6.37 7.05 8.60
N THR A 20 6.62 6.77 7.31
CA THR A 20 7.02 7.82 6.37
C THR A 20 5.76 8.58 5.96
N THR A 21 5.55 9.77 6.52
CA THR A 21 4.45 10.70 6.17
C THR A 21 4.62 11.35 4.78
N THR A 22 5.64 10.93 4.03
CA THR A 22 5.93 11.46 2.70
C THR A 22 4.95 10.89 1.67
N PRO A 23 4.26 11.73 0.89
CA PRO A 23 3.38 11.26 -0.18
C PRO A 23 4.12 10.38 -1.18
N GLN A 24 3.59 9.18 -1.46
CA GLN A 24 4.12 8.29 -2.48
C GLN A 24 3.42 8.53 -3.81
N ARG A 25 4.17 8.78 -4.88
CA ARG A 25 3.60 8.88 -6.23
C ARG A 25 3.23 7.48 -6.73
N VAL A 26 1.98 7.31 -7.15
CA VAL A 26 1.46 6.07 -7.73
C VAL A 26 0.83 6.39 -9.09
N THR A 27 1.08 5.54 -10.09
CA THR A 27 0.45 5.65 -11.42
C THR A 27 -0.67 4.62 -11.52
N LEU A 28 -1.89 5.06 -11.84
CA LEU A 28 -3.05 4.20 -12.03
C LEU A 28 -3.72 4.52 -13.38
N PHE A 29 -4.10 3.48 -14.11
CA PHE A 29 -4.91 3.61 -15.32
C PHE A 29 -6.39 3.46 -14.98
N VAL A 30 -7.19 4.44 -15.38
CA VAL A 30 -8.64 4.49 -15.11
C VAL A 30 -9.39 4.93 -16.36
N ASN A 31 -10.70 4.68 -16.40
CA ASN A 31 -11.55 5.14 -17.49
C ASN A 31 -11.49 6.67 -17.62
N PRO A 32 -11.27 7.23 -18.82
CA PRO A 32 -11.12 8.68 -19.03
C PRO A 32 -12.35 9.48 -18.60
N SER A 33 -13.56 8.91 -18.70
CA SER A 33 -14.79 9.55 -18.25
C SER A 33 -14.79 9.77 -16.73
N LEU A 34 -14.23 8.82 -15.96
CA LEU A 34 -14.10 8.97 -14.50
C LEU A 34 -13.11 10.08 -14.13
N VAL A 35 -12.00 10.20 -14.86
CA VAL A 35 -11.01 11.27 -14.64
C VAL A 35 -11.63 12.65 -14.88
N LYS A 36 -12.45 12.80 -15.92
CA LYS A 36 -13.14 14.05 -16.22
C LYS A 36 -14.11 14.44 -15.09
N HIS A 37 -14.93 13.50 -14.64
CA HIS A 37 -15.84 13.72 -13.52
C HIS A 37 -15.09 14.05 -12.22
N ALA A 38 -14.06 13.28 -11.87
CA ALA A 38 -13.27 13.51 -10.66
C ALA A 38 -12.58 14.88 -10.67
N ARG A 39 -12.06 15.32 -11.83
CA ARG A 39 -11.48 16.67 -11.97
C ARG A 39 -12.53 17.77 -11.79
N ALA A 40 -13.69 17.63 -12.42
CA ALA A 40 -14.77 18.61 -12.25
C ALA A 40 -15.22 18.70 -10.78
N GLN A 41 -15.36 17.57 -10.11
CA GLN A 41 -15.70 17.52 -8.69
C GLN A 41 -14.63 18.17 -7.81
N ALA A 42 -13.34 17.90 -8.07
CA ALA A 42 -12.24 18.51 -7.33
C ALA A 42 -12.24 20.04 -7.44
N ILE A 43 -12.58 20.59 -8.63
CA ILE A 43 -12.70 22.04 -8.85
C ILE A 43 -13.89 22.62 -8.06
N VAL A 44 -15.05 21.95 -8.09
CA VAL A 44 -16.25 22.41 -7.36
C VAL A 44 -16.03 22.42 -5.85
N GLU A 45 -15.26 21.47 -5.33
CA GLU A 45 -14.92 21.35 -3.91
C GLU A 45 -13.68 22.17 -3.49
N ASP A 46 -13.03 22.90 -4.41
CA ASP A 46 -11.77 23.62 -4.20
C ASP A 46 -10.67 22.76 -3.56
N ILE A 47 -10.56 21.50 -3.99
CA ILE A 47 -9.54 20.54 -3.54
C ILE A 47 -8.72 20.00 -4.70
N THR A 48 -7.59 19.38 -4.38
CA THR A 48 -6.77 18.70 -5.40
C THR A 48 -7.39 17.35 -5.79
N LEU A 49 -7.12 16.91 -7.02
CA LEU A 49 -7.51 15.57 -7.48
C LEU A 49 -6.92 14.47 -6.57
N THR A 50 -5.70 14.66 -6.07
CA THR A 50 -5.06 13.74 -5.12
C THR A 50 -5.87 13.61 -3.84
N SER A 51 -6.24 14.74 -3.23
CA SER A 51 -7.05 14.75 -2.00
C SER A 51 -8.44 14.14 -2.20
N LEU A 52 -9.05 14.34 -3.37
CA LEU A 52 -10.32 13.70 -3.71
C LEU A 52 -10.18 12.17 -3.78
N VAL A 53 -9.12 11.68 -4.43
CA VAL A 53 -8.84 10.24 -4.53
C VAL A 53 -8.52 9.65 -3.16
N GLU A 54 -7.75 10.33 -2.32
CA GLU A 54 -7.46 9.89 -0.95
C GLU A 54 -8.75 9.74 -0.13
N LYS A 55 -9.63 10.75 -0.13
CA LYS A 55 -10.94 10.68 0.53
C LYS A 55 -11.77 9.49 0.03
N ALA A 56 -11.79 9.27 -1.28
CA ALA A 56 -12.50 8.15 -1.87
C ALA A 56 -11.91 6.81 -1.39
N LEU A 57 -10.59 6.64 -1.45
CA LEU A 57 -9.92 5.43 -1.00
C LEU A 57 -10.18 5.16 0.49
N THR A 58 -10.05 6.16 1.35
CA THR A 58 -10.33 6.03 2.78
C THR A 58 -11.79 5.64 3.04
N LYS A 59 -12.74 6.17 2.27
CA LYS A 59 -14.15 5.78 2.36
C LYS A 59 -14.40 4.32 1.98
N TYR A 60 -13.60 3.77 1.06
CA TYR A 60 -13.66 2.37 0.66
C TYR A 60 -12.92 1.42 1.61
N LEU A 61 -12.09 1.94 2.53
CA LEU A 61 -11.43 1.09 3.51
C LEU A 61 -12.46 0.47 4.48
N PRO A 62 -12.33 -0.82 4.82
CA PRO A 62 -13.18 -1.45 5.81
C PRO A 62 -12.97 -0.80 7.18
N LYS A 63 -14.06 -0.66 7.95
CA LYS A 63 -14.01 -0.11 9.32
C LYS A 63 -13.13 -0.93 10.25
N GLU A 64 -13.09 -2.24 10.03
CA GLU A 64 -12.24 -3.18 10.74
C GLU A 64 -11.53 -4.08 9.72
N THR A 65 -10.20 -4.06 9.73
CA THR A 65 -9.39 -4.99 8.93
C THR A 65 -9.34 -6.32 9.66
N ILE A 66 -10.23 -7.25 9.33
CA ILE A 66 -10.18 -8.63 9.87
C ILE A 66 -9.02 -9.37 9.21
N ILE A 67 -7.84 -9.37 9.85
CA ILE A 67 -6.71 -10.20 9.43
C ILE A 67 -7.03 -11.65 9.82
N LYS A 68 -7.59 -12.41 8.88
CA LYS A 68 -7.76 -13.86 9.06
C LYS A 68 -6.39 -14.51 8.83
N LYS A 69 -5.83 -15.15 9.86
CA LYS A 69 -4.74 -16.11 9.62
C LYS A 69 -5.25 -17.16 8.64
N SER A 70 -4.61 -17.28 7.48
CA SER A 70 -4.79 -18.46 6.66
C SER A 70 -4.31 -19.64 7.50
N GLN A 71 -5.22 -20.58 7.78
CA GLN A 71 -4.88 -21.86 8.37
C GLN A 71 -4.12 -22.64 7.30
N THR A 72 -2.84 -22.35 7.12
CA THR A 72 -1.94 -23.22 6.37
C THR A 72 -1.76 -24.45 7.27
N ALA A 73 -2.47 -25.51 6.91
CA ALA A 73 -2.36 -26.81 7.54
C ALA A 73 -0.89 -27.25 7.47
N ALA A 74 -0.22 -27.28 8.63
CA ALA A 74 0.92 -28.15 8.83
C ALA A 74 0.38 -29.58 8.81
N GLY A 75 0.58 -30.28 7.69
CA GLY A 75 0.05 -31.60 7.47
C GLY A 75 0.49 -32.20 6.16
N TYR A 76 1.80 -32.22 5.91
CA TYR A 76 2.52 -33.27 5.16
C TYR A 76 3.95 -33.35 5.69
#